data_AF-A0A0V8T9N5-F1
#
_entry.id   AF-A0A0V8T9N5-F1
#
_cell.length_a   1.000
_cell.length_b   1.000
_cell.length_c   1.000
_cell.angle_alpha   90.00
_cell.angle_beta   90.00
_cell.angle_gamma   90.00
#
_symmetry.space_group_name_H-M   'P 1'
#
loop_
_entity.id
_entity.type
_entity.pdbx_description
1 polymer ?
#
loop_
_entity_poly.entity_id
_entity_poly.type
_entity_poly.pdbx_seq_one_letter_code
_entity_poly.pdbx_strand_id
1 'polypeptide(L)'
;MIGPGRVSGMGLFSRSTSPIVVLSRRKDGSVLRGRRLPFAETLYVAGTPPIWGLAARPEPSERVARVRIDDVLSVERDERGWTVSDAAGVLGRARWRAGDDGKVYARTGAVIAYPDHGTLVVSQLLQRDGHVVDFGGVVTPTAGDG
;
A
#
# COMPACT_ATOMS: atom_id res chain seq x y z
N MET A 1 25.85 -12.30 29.43
CA MET A 1 25.85 -11.20 28.44
C MET A 1 24.50 -11.26 27.75
N ILE A 2 23.68 -10.22 27.91
CA ILE A 2 22.24 -10.21 27.60
C ILE A 2 22.03 -10.09 26.07
N GLY A 3 21.04 -10.82 25.54
CA GLY A 3 20.87 -11.20 24.14
C GLY A 3 20.41 -10.12 23.15
N PRO A 4 20.28 -10.48 21.85
CA PRO A 4 19.95 -9.54 20.78
C PRO A 4 18.51 -9.04 20.90
N GLY A 5 18.37 -7.72 20.91
CA GLY A 5 17.08 -7.03 20.95
C GLY A 5 16.25 -7.34 19.71
N ARG A 6 15.10 -7.97 19.93
CA ARG A 6 14.01 -7.99 18.96
C ARG A 6 13.49 -6.56 18.78
N VAL A 7 13.75 -5.97 17.63
CA VAL A 7 13.01 -4.78 17.21
C VAL A 7 11.65 -5.27 16.69
N SER A 8 10.69 -5.34 17.61
CA SER A 8 9.28 -5.50 17.26
C SER A 8 8.83 -4.25 16.49
N GLY A 9 8.88 -4.29 15.16
CA GLY A 9 8.35 -3.25 14.26
C GLY A 9 6.81 -3.20 14.21
N MET A 10 6.12 -3.64 15.25
CA MET A 10 4.67 -3.83 15.28
C MET A 10 3.96 -2.64 15.93
N GLY A 11 4.32 -1.41 15.54
CA GLY A 11 3.85 -0.18 16.20
C GLY A 11 3.22 0.89 15.30
N LEU A 12 3.44 0.88 13.98
CA LEU A 12 3.07 2.03 13.13
C LEU A 12 1.61 2.03 12.65
N PHE A 13 0.88 0.92 12.76
CA PHE A 13 -0.49 0.79 12.23
C PHE A 13 -1.48 0.18 13.21
N SER A 14 -1.32 0.46 14.52
CA SER A 14 -2.46 0.33 15.43
C SER A 14 -3.54 1.28 14.93
N ARG A 15 -4.61 0.73 14.33
CA ARG A 15 -5.80 1.40 13.75
C ARG A 15 -5.69 2.92 13.76
N SER A 16 -5.09 3.50 12.72
CA SER A 16 -4.93 4.96 12.64
C SER A 16 -6.28 5.63 12.84
N THR A 17 -6.44 6.40 13.93
CA THR A 17 -7.66 7.11 14.30
C THR A 17 -7.92 8.33 13.39
N SER A 18 -7.05 8.59 12.42
CA SER A 18 -7.17 9.73 11.51
C SER A 18 -8.43 9.63 10.65
N PRO A 19 -9.32 10.63 10.64
CA PRO A 19 -10.59 10.52 9.92
C PRO A 19 -10.39 10.25 8.43
N ILE A 20 -11.35 9.55 7.82
CA ILE A 20 -11.40 9.38 6.37
C ILE A 20 -11.81 10.73 5.76
N VAL A 21 -10.94 11.31 4.94
CA VAL A 21 -11.14 12.61 4.30
C VAL A 21 -11.11 12.49 2.78
N VAL A 22 -11.60 13.52 2.09
CA VAL A 22 -11.35 13.68 0.65
C VAL A 22 -9.91 14.20 0.50
N LEU A 23 -9.04 13.39 -0.11
CA LEU A 23 -7.63 13.72 -0.35
C LEU A 23 -7.47 14.49 -1.66
N SER A 24 -8.25 14.16 -2.68
CA SER A 24 -8.20 14.83 -3.98
C SER A 24 -9.50 14.65 -4.75
N ARG A 25 -9.86 15.64 -5.57
CA ARG A 25 -10.93 15.57 -6.58
C ARG A 25 -10.30 15.77 -7.94
N ARG A 26 -10.51 14.83 -8.86
CA ARG A 26 -9.97 14.88 -10.22
C ARG A 26 -10.97 15.53 -11.17
N LYS A 27 -10.47 16.03 -12.31
CA LYS A 27 -11.30 16.70 -13.34
C LYS A 27 -12.34 15.78 -13.97
N ASP A 28 -12.10 14.47 -13.94
CA ASP A 28 -13.02 13.43 -14.45
C ASP A 28 -14.12 13.05 -13.45
N GLY A 29 -14.30 13.84 -12.37
CA GLY A 29 -15.28 13.58 -11.33
C GLY A 29 -14.86 12.54 -10.30
N SER A 30 -13.73 11.83 -10.50
CA SER A 30 -13.26 10.85 -9.52
C SER A 30 -12.74 11.50 -8.24
N VAL A 31 -12.99 10.84 -7.11
CA VAL A 31 -12.68 11.34 -5.77
C VAL A 31 -11.76 10.34 -5.07
N LEU A 32 -10.58 10.79 -4.67
CA LEU A 32 -9.69 10.03 -3.79
C LEU A 32 -10.09 10.30 -2.35
N ARG A 33 -10.53 9.28 -1.63
CA ARG A 33 -10.85 9.32 -0.20
C ARG A 33 -9.87 8.44 0.55
N GLY A 34 -9.44 8.85 1.73
CA GLY A 34 -8.49 8.05 2.49
C GLY A 34 -8.08 8.70 3.81
N ARG A 35 -7.20 8.01 4.51
CA ARG A 35 -6.48 8.56 5.66
C ARG A 35 -5.22 9.24 5.14
N ARG A 36 -4.83 10.36 5.75
CA ARG A 36 -3.53 10.97 5.46
C ARG A 36 -2.44 10.03 5.95
N LEU A 37 -1.65 9.52 5.01
CA LEU A 37 -0.48 8.73 5.33
C LEU A 37 0.66 9.64 5.81
N PRO A 38 1.63 9.09 6.56
CA PRO A 38 2.93 9.73 6.73
C PRO A 38 3.55 10.07 5.37
N PHE A 39 4.55 10.96 5.38
CA PHE A 39 5.33 11.20 4.18
C PHE A 39 5.94 9.90 3.67
N ALA A 40 6.01 9.72 2.34
CA ALA A 40 6.55 8.51 1.72
C ALA A 40 7.95 8.16 2.24
N GLU A 41 8.73 9.17 2.61
CA GLU A 41 10.01 9.05 3.30
C GLU A 41 9.93 8.21 4.59
N THR A 42 9.01 8.55 5.49
CA THR A 42 8.80 7.82 6.76
C THR A 42 8.43 6.36 6.48
N LEU A 43 7.62 6.16 5.43
CA LEU A 43 7.18 4.84 5.01
C LEU A 43 8.33 3.98 4.47
N TYR A 44 9.24 4.56 3.68
CA TYR A 44 10.42 3.85 3.19
C TYR A 44 11.41 3.50 4.30
N VAL A 45 11.67 4.43 5.23
CA VAL A 45 12.54 4.16 6.39
C VAL A 45 11.99 3.02 7.24
N ALA A 46 10.67 2.91 7.36
CA ALA A 46 10.01 1.84 8.10
C ALA A 46 9.95 0.50 7.34
N GLY A 47 10.44 0.43 6.09
CA GLY A 47 10.29 -0.77 5.25
C GLY A 47 8.85 -1.04 4.85
N THR A 48 8.01 0.00 4.82
CA THR A 48 6.56 -0.09 4.58
C THR A 48 6.15 0.72 3.35
N PRO A 49 6.53 0.29 2.14
CA PRO A 49 6.36 1.10 0.94
C PRO A 49 4.88 1.34 0.57
N PRO A 50 4.54 2.55 0.05
CA PRO A 50 3.17 2.88 -0.35
C PRO A 50 2.80 2.31 -1.73
N ILE A 51 1.56 1.82 -1.84
CA ILE A 51 0.89 1.52 -3.12
C ILE A 51 -0.14 2.62 -3.42
N TRP A 52 -0.06 3.20 -4.62
CA TRP A 52 -0.91 4.34 -5.03
C TRP A 52 -2.10 3.96 -5.91
N GLY A 53 -2.20 2.69 -6.33
CA GLY A 53 -3.23 2.22 -7.25
C GLY A 53 -2.80 0.97 -8.01
N LEU A 54 -3.71 0.37 -8.75
CA LEU A 54 -3.44 -0.76 -9.65
C LEU A 54 -2.83 -0.31 -11.00
N ALA A 55 -2.05 -1.20 -11.62
CA ALA A 55 -1.28 -0.95 -12.85
C ALA A 55 -2.17 -0.93 -14.09
N ALA A 56 -3.03 -1.93 -14.25
CA ALA A 56 -4.07 -1.91 -15.27
C ALA A 56 -5.19 -0.96 -14.83
N ARG A 57 -5.83 -0.27 -15.78
CA ARG A 57 -7.15 0.31 -15.57
C ARG A 57 -8.14 -0.85 -15.70
N PRO A 58 -8.56 -1.56 -14.64
CA PRO A 58 -9.49 -2.65 -14.85
C PRO A 58 -10.83 -1.99 -15.18
N GLU A 59 -11.61 -2.63 -16.04
CA GLU A 59 -13.05 -2.45 -15.96
C GLU A 59 -13.50 -2.58 -14.51
N PRO A 60 -14.55 -1.87 -14.08
CA PRO A 60 -15.06 -1.96 -12.71
C PRO A 60 -15.20 -3.42 -12.29
N SER A 61 -14.31 -3.88 -11.41
CA SER A 61 -14.39 -5.22 -10.85
C SER A 61 -15.31 -5.16 -9.64
N GLU A 62 -16.35 -6.00 -9.62
CA GLU A 62 -17.24 -6.10 -8.46
C GLU A 62 -16.48 -6.38 -7.17
N ARG A 63 -15.33 -7.05 -7.26
CA ARG A 63 -14.48 -7.33 -6.09
C ARG A 63 -13.72 -6.10 -5.64
N VAL A 64 -13.17 -5.32 -6.57
CA VAL A 64 -12.55 -4.02 -6.26
C VAL A 64 -13.58 -3.07 -5.63
N ALA A 65 -14.83 -3.09 -6.11
CA ALA A 65 -15.92 -2.28 -5.56
C ALA A 65 -16.24 -2.60 -4.09
N ARG A 66 -15.89 -3.79 -3.61
CA ARG A 66 -16.12 -4.24 -2.22
C ARG A 66 -14.99 -3.86 -1.27
N VAL A 67 -13.82 -3.46 -1.78
CA VAL A 67 -12.67 -3.06 -0.94
C VAL A 67 -13.02 -1.83 -0.08
N ARG A 68 -12.56 -1.84 1.17
CA ARG A 68 -12.77 -0.80 2.17
C ARG A 68 -11.44 -0.29 2.73
N ILE A 69 -11.49 0.91 3.30
CA ILE A 69 -10.36 1.42 4.09
C ILE A 69 -10.20 0.50 5.32
N ASP A 70 -8.95 0.25 5.67
CA ASP A 70 -8.47 -0.68 6.70
C ASP A 70 -8.61 -2.18 6.34
N ASP A 71 -9.05 -2.52 5.12
CA ASP A 71 -8.91 -3.89 4.63
C ASP A 71 -7.44 -4.30 4.59
N VAL A 72 -7.19 -5.58 4.90
CA VAL A 72 -5.87 -6.20 4.86
C VAL A 72 -5.84 -7.18 3.70
N LEU A 73 -5.04 -6.87 2.69
CA LEU A 73 -4.92 -7.64 1.45
C LEU A 73 -3.54 -8.29 1.39
N SER A 74 -3.44 -9.47 0.79
CA SER A 74 -2.15 -10.13 0.57
C SER A 74 -1.44 -9.50 -0.62
N VAL A 75 -0.13 -9.30 -0.50
CA VAL A 75 0.72 -8.86 -1.61
C VAL A 75 1.91 -9.78 -1.80
N GLU A 76 2.20 -10.06 -3.06
CA GLU A 76 3.33 -10.89 -3.49
C GLU A 76 4.02 -10.22 -4.68
N ARG A 77 5.34 -10.13 -4.64
CA ARG A 77 6.19 -9.54 -5.67
C ARG A 77 6.69 -10.60 -6.62
N ASP A 78 6.47 -10.34 -7.90
CA ASP A 78 7.15 -11.03 -8.98
C ASP A 78 7.94 -10.02 -9.83
N GLU A 79 8.60 -10.51 -10.89
CA GLU A 79 9.34 -9.67 -11.84
C GLU A 79 8.49 -8.62 -12.57
N ARG A 80 7.16 -8.73 -12.51
CA ARG A 80 6.18 -7.86 -13.18
C ARG A 80 5.54 -6.87 -12.22
N GLY A 81 5.69 -7.06 -10.91
CA GLY A 81 5.27 -6.15 -9.84
C GLY A 81 4.58 -6.85 -8.69
N TRP A 82 3.84 -6.09 -7.89
CA TRP A 82 3.07 -6.67 -6.79
C TRP A 82 1.69 -7.12 -7.27
N THR A 83 1.40 -8.40 -7.07
CA THR A 83 0.05 -8.96 -7.17
C THR A 83 -0.66 -8.75 -5.84
N VAL A 84 -1.84 -8.12 -5.89
CA VAL A 84 -2.70 -7.91 -4.72
C VAL A 84 -3.85 -8.91 -4.77
N SER A 85 -4.12 -9.58 -3.66
CA SER A 85 -5.17 -10.59 -3.53
C SER A 85 -5.92 -10.52 -2.20
N ASP A 86 -7.14 -11.05 -2.19
CA ASP A 86 -7.91 -11.35 -0.99
C ASP A 86 -8.17 -12.88 -0.91
N ALA A 87 -8.93 -13.33 0.09
CA ALA A 87 -9.24 -14.76 0.28
C ALA A 87 -9.97 -15.43 -0.89
N ALA A 88 -10.68 -14.67 -1.73
CA ALA A 88 -11.36 -15.13 -2.93
C ALA A 88 -10.46 -15.05 -4.19
N GLY A 89 -9.20 -14.60 -4.08
CA GLY A 89 -8.21 -14.59 -5.17
C GLY A 89 -7.70 -13.20 -5.57
N VAL A 90 -7.16 -13.08 -6.78
CA VAL A 90 -6.46 -11.88 -7.25
C VAL A 90 -7.40 -10.70 -7.53
N LEU A 91 -7.06 -9.53 -6.98
CA LEU A 91 -7.75 -8.26 -7.22
C LEU A 91 -7.09 -7.46 -8.36
N GLY A 92 -5.78 -7.58 -8.51
CA GLY A 92 -5.03 -6.95 -9.60
C GLY A 92 -3.56 -6.83 -9.30
N ARG A 93 -2.82 -6.22 -10.23
CA ARG A 93 -1.41 -5.85 -10.03
C ARG A 93 -1.30 -4.40 -9.61
N ALA A 94 -0.53 -4.11 -8.57
CA ALA A 94 -0.22 -2.76 -8.13
C ALA A 94 0.62 -2.03 -9.19
N ARG A 95 0.41 -0.72 -9.32
CA ARG A 95 1.31 0.14 -10.08
C ARG A 95 2.64 0.19 -9.36
N TRP A 96 3.66 -0.34 -10.02
CA TRP A 96 5.00 -0.47 -9.48
C TRP A 96 5.98 0.37 -10.28
N ARG A 97 6.98 0.93 -9.59
CA ARG A 97 8.17 1.52 -10.18
C ARG A 97 9.35 0.65 -9.79
N ALA A 98 9.64 -0.37 -10.60
CA ALA A 98 10.72 -1.32 -10.34
C ALA A 98 12.06 -0.65 -10.05
N GLY A 99 12.36 0.40 -10.81
CA GLY A 99 13.60 1.14 -10.62
C GLY A 99 13.71 1.89 -9.29
N ASP A 100 12.67 1.96 -8.45
CA ASP A 100 12.78 2.60 -7.13
C ASP A 100 13.28 1.65 -6.03
N ASP A 101 13.24 0.33 -6.26
CA ASP A 101 13.80 -0.63 -5.30
C ASP A 101 15.33 -0.56 -5.27
N GLY A 102 15.91 -0.59 -4.07
CA GLY A 102 17.34 -0.39 -3.85
C GLY A 102 17.84 1.05 -4.05
N LYS A 103 16.98 1.99 -4.49
CA LYS A 103 17.39 3.39 -4.61
C LYS A 103 17.55 4.02 -3.24
N VAL A 104 18.58 4.85 -3.14
CA VAL A 104 18.77 5.77 -2.02
C VAL A 104 17.87 6.98 -2.22
N TYR A 105 16.98 7.22 -1.27
CA TYR A 105 16.16 8.42 -1.27
C TYR A 105 17.03 9.64 -0.93
N ALA A 106 17.27 10.51 -1.93
CA ALA A 106 18.27 11.57 -1.86
C ALA A 106 18.14 12.53 -0.66
N ARG A 107 16.93 12.68 -0.10
CA ARG A 107 16.68 13.57 1.04
C ARG A 107 17.13 12.98 2.38
N THR A 108 17.12 11.66 2.54
CA THR A 108 17.36 11.00 3.83
C THR A 108 18.48 9.99 3.83
N GLY A 109 18.94 9.55 2.65
CA GLY A 109 19.86 8.43 2.54
C GLY A 109 19.20 7.07 2.78
N ALA A 110 17.88 7.00 3.00
CA ALA A 110 17.18 5.74 3.22
C ALA A 110 17.18 4.90 1.94
N VAL A 111 17.53 3.62 2.05
CA VAL A 111 17.38 2.66 0.96
C VAL A 111 15.92 2.24 0.90
N ILE A 112 15.31 2.42 -0.25
CA ILE A 112 13.97 1.91 -0.51
C ILE A 112 14.11 0.39 -0.66
N ALA A 113 13.46 -0.36 0.23
CA ALA A 113 13.39 -1.81 0.16
C ALA A 113 11.94 -2.24 -0.01
N TYR A 114 11.66 -2.96 -1.08
CA TYR A 114 10.35 -3.53 -1.37
C TYR A 114 10.30 -4.99 -0.96
N PRO A 115 9.39 -5.40 -0.05
CA PRO A 115 9.27 -6.79 0.34
C PRO A 115 8.77 -7.65 -0.82
N ASP A 116 9.18 -8.91 -0.81
CA ASP A 116 8.67 -9.93 -1.74
C ASP A 116 7.27 -10.38 -1.31
N HIS A 117 7.01 -10.47 -0.01
CA HIS A 117 5.71 -10.84 0.53
C HIS A 117 5.27 -9.90 1.64
N GLY A 118 3.97 -9.61 1.69
CA GLY A 118 3.45 -8.72 2.70
C GLY A 118 1.95 -8.65 2.75
N THR A 119 1.50 -7.74 3.60
CA THR A 119 0.10 -7.34 3.69
C THR A 119 -0.05 -5.88 3.32
N LEU A 120 -0.89 -5.59 2.35
CA LEU A 120 -1.34 -4.24 2.04
C LEU A 120 -2.48 -3.85 2.99
N VAL A 121 -2.23 -2.85 3.83
CA VAL A 121 -3.28 -2.18 4.60
C VAL A 121 -3.85 -1.06 3.75
N VAL A 122 -5.10 -1.20 3.32
CA VAL A 122 -5.77 -0.22 2.46
C VAL A 122 -6.02 1.07 3.24
N SER A 123 -5.53 2.19 2.73
CA SER A 123 -5.68 3.50 3.39
C SER A 123 -6.37 4.54 2.52
N GLN A 124 -6.49 4.27 1.22
CA GLN A 124 -7.10 5.17 0.25
C GLN A 124 -7.90 4.40 -0.81
N LEU A 125 -9.01 4.99 -1.24
CA LEU A 125 -9.90 4.48 -2.28
C LEU A 125 -10.12 5.59 -3.32
N LEU A 126 -9.99 5.24 -4.59
CA LEU A 126 -10.46 6.09 -5.69
C LEU A 126 -11.88 5.69 -6.03
N GLN A 127 -12.80 6.65 -5.94
CA GLN A 127 -14.19 6.46 -6.28
C GLN A 127 -14.56 7.21 -7.55
N ARG A 128 -15.39 6.60 -8.40
CA ARG A 128 -16.03 7.24 -9.56
C ARG A 128 -17.50 6.84 -9.54
N ASP A 129 -18.39 7.83 -9.67
CA ASP A 129 -19.85 7.64 -9.64
C ASP A 129 -20.37 6.87 -8.40
N GLY A 130 -19.70 7.05 -7.26
CA GLY A 130 -20.03 6.36 -6.00
C GLY A 130 -19.45 4.95 -5.86
N HIS A 131 -18.79 4.42 -6.88
CA HIS A 131 -18.18 3.10 -6.88
C HIS A 131 -16.66 3.18 -6.67
N VAL A 132 -16.10 2.25 -5.89
CA VAL A 132 -14.64 2.10 -5.78
C VAL A 132 -14.12 1.50 -7.08
N VAL A 133 -13.18 2.19 -7.71
CA VAL A 133 -12.57 1.79 -8.99
C VAL A 133 -11.07 1.51 -8.87
N ASP A 134 -10.44 1.96 -7.78
CA ASP A 134 -9.03 1.72 -7.48
C ASP A 134 -8.80 1.89 -5.96
N PHE A 135 -7.71 1.37 -5.44
CA PHE A 135 -7.33 1.49 -4.04
C PHE A 135 -5.82 1.56 -3.87
N GLY A 136 -5.40 2.10 -2.74
CA GLY A 136 -4.01 2.18 -2.36
C GLY A 136 -3.85 2.05 -0.86
N GLY A 137 -2.61 1.94 -0.42
CA GLY A 137 -2.32 1.61 0.95
C GLY A 137 -0.84 1.56 1.24
N VAL A 138 -0.51 0.89 2.33
CA VAL A 138 0.86 0.67 2.76
C VAL A 138 1.11 -0.83 2.87
N VAL A 139 2.22 -1.30 2.32
CA VAL A 139 2.64 -2.69 2.48
C VAL A 139 3.40 -2.85 3.80
N THR A 140 3.06 -3.87 4.56
CA THR A 140 3.85 -4.35 5.71
C THR A 140 4.48 -5.68 5.32
N PRO A 141 5.81 -5.85 5.44
CA PRO A 141 6.46 -7.13 5.16
C PRO A 141 5.91 -8.25 6.04
N THR A 142 5.80 -9.46 5.50
CA THR A 142 5.55 -10.65 6.33
C THR A 142 6.86 -11.04 7.02
N ALA A 143 6.81 -11.46 8.28
CA ALA A 143 8.01 -11.87 9.01
C ALA A 143 8.73 -13.01 8.26
N GLY A 144 9.93 -12.75 7.75
CA GLY A 144 10.70 -13.69 6.93
C GLY A 144 11.49 -13.03 5.81
N ASP A 145 11.07 -11.85 5.36
CA ASP A 145 11.78 -11.07 4.35
C ASP A 145 12.87 -10.23 5.03
N GLY A 146 14.12 -10.67 4.92
CA GLY A 146 15.32 -10.03 5.49
C GLY A 146 16.32 -9.67 4.41
#